data_AF-C3QVI7-F1
#
_entry.id   AF-C3QVI7-F1
#
_cell.length_a   1.000
_cell.length_b   1.000
_cell.length_c   1.000
_cell.angle_alpha   90.00
_cell.angle_beta   90.00
_cell.angle_gamma   90.00
#
_symmetry.space_group_name_H-M   'P 1'
#
loop_
_entity.id
_entity.type
_entity.pdbx_description
1 polymer ?
#
loop_
_entity_poly.entity_id
_entity_poly.type
_entity_poly.pdbx_seq_one_letter_code
_entity_poly.pdbx_strand_id
1 'polypeptide(L)' 'MKTLKEKFGELSAKIKASGQPARVWFPQYTPASLLSAENWWEALAVCEYALDTKEDEKLTEDFF' A
#
# COMPACT_ATOMS: atom_id res chain seq x y z
N MET A 1 7.37 -21.40 -4.72
CA MET A 1 6.49 -20.50 -3.95
C MET A 1 7.23 -19.18 -3.78
N LYS A 2 6.59 -18.05 -4.10
CA LYS A 2 7.18 -16.73 -3.82
C LYS A 2 7.11 -16.44 -2.32
N THR A 3 8.18 -15.90 -1.77
CA THR A 3 8.25 -15.43 -0.39
C THR A 3 7.40 -14.16 -0.20
N LEU A 4 7.07 -13.84 1.06
CA LEU A 4 6.36 -12.61 1.40
C LEU A 4 7.10 -11.36 0.91
N LYS A 5 8.44 -11.37 1.03
CA LYS A 5 9.31 -10.29 0.59
C LYS A 5 9.23 -10.05 -0.92
N GLU A 6 9.16 -11.11 -1.72
CA GLU A 6 9.01 -11.01 -3.18
C GLU A 6 7.64 -10.43 -3.55
N LYS A 7 6.56 -10.94 -2.94
CA LYS A 7 5.20 -10.43 -3.18
C LYS A 7 5.07 -8.95 -2.81
N PHE A 8 5.63 -8.57 -1.66
CA PHE A 8 5.66 -7.18 -1.20
C PHE A 8 6.44 -6.28 -2.17
N GLY A 9 7.64 -6.72 -2.59
CA GLY A 9 8.47 -5.98 -3.53
C GLY A 9 7.79 -5.78 -4.89
N GLU A 10 7.10 -6.80 -5.41
CA GLU A 10 6.33 -6.70 -6.65
C GLU A 10 5.16 -5.72 -6.53
N LEU A 11 4.41 -5.76 -5.42
CA LEU A 11 3.29 -4.84 -5.19
C LEU A 11 3.78 -3.41 -5.02
N SER A 12 4.82 -3.19 -4.21
CA SER A 12 5.44 -1.88 -4.01
C SER A 12 5.96 -1.29 -5.32
N ALA A 13 6.66 -2.10 -6.12
CA ALA A 13 7.14 -1.68 -7.43
C ALA A 13 5.99 -1.34 -8.39
N LYS A 14 4.91 -2.13 -8.40
CA LYS A 14 3.73 -1.88 -9.23
C LYS A 14 3.04 -0.55 -8.86
N ILE A 15 2.84 -0.30 -7.56
CA ILE A 15 2.22 0.93 -7.07
C ILE A 15 3.10 2.13 -7.41
N LYS A 16 4.41 2.05 -7.14
CA LYS A 16 5.39 3.12 -7.47
C LYS A 16 5.46 3.40 -8.97
N ALA A 17 5.51 2.37 -9.80
CA ALA A 17 5.58 2.50 -11.26
C ALA A 17 4.30 3.07 -11.86
N SER A 18 3.16 2.95 -11.17
CA SER A 18 1.88 3.46 -11.66
C SER A 18 1.81 4.99 -11.66
N GLY A 19 2.57 5.68 -10.81
CA GLY A 19 2.54 7.14 -10.67
C GLY A 19 1.17 7.71 -10.23
N GLN A 20 0.23 6.85 -9.83
CA GLN A 20 -1.08 7.24 -9.33
C GLN A 20 -0.99 7.55 -7.83
N PRO A 21 -1.74 8.54 -7.33
CA PRO A 21 -1.69 8.91 -5.91
C PRO A 21 -2.15 7.75 -5.02
N ALA A 22 -1.59 7.68 -3.81
CA ALA A 22 -1.78 6.53 -2.91
C ALA A 22 -3.26 6.27 -2.59
N ARG A 23 -4.09 7.31 -2.54
CA ARG A 23 -5.56 7.23 -2.35
C ARG A 23 -6.32 6.31 -3.32
N VAL A 24 -5.77 6.04 -4.50
CA VAL A 24 -6.40 5.10 -5.47
C VAL A 24 -6.17 3.64 -5.06
N TRP A 25 -5.12 3.40 -4.29
CA TRP A 25 -4.70 2.08 -3.85
C TRP A 25 -5.25 1.72 -2.47
N PHE A 26 -5.43 2.71 -1.59
CA PHE A 26 -6.04 2.53 -0.28
C PHE A 26 -7.33 1.68 -0.34
N PRO A 27 -8.42 2.09 -1.01
CA PRO A 27 -9.66 1.32 -1.02
C PRO A 27 -9.54 -0.10 -1.63
N GLN A 28 -8.50 -0.36 -2.43
CA GLN A 28 -8.24 -1.70 -2.97
C GLN A 28 -7.54 -2.63 -1.97
N TYR A 29 -6.80 -2.07 -1.01
CA TYR A 29 -5.90 -2.81 -0.13
C TYR A 29 -6.09 -2.52 1.37
N THR A 30 -7.04 -1.68 1.79
CA THR A 30 -7.22 -1.36 3.23
C THR A 30 -8.45 -1.94 3.91
N PRO A 31 -9.69 -1.99 3.38
CA PRO A 31 -10.81 -2.39 4.25
C PRO A 31 -10.79 -3.88 4.63
N ALA A 32 -10.44 -4.76 3.70
CA ALA A 32 -10.43 -6.20 3.92
C ALA A 32 -9.04 -6.77 4.23
N SER A 33 -7.98 -6.22 3.64
CA SER A 33 -6.61 -6.73 3.83
C SER A 33 -6.00 -6.31 5.17
N LEU A 34 -6.39 -5.18 5.78
CA LEU A 34 -5.98 -4.83 7.16
C LEU A 34 -6.55 -5.79 8.20
N LEU A 35 -7.74 -6.32 7.96
CA LEU A 35 -8.42 -7.24 8.88
C LEU A 35 -7.98 -8.71 8.69
N SER A 36 -7.15 -8.99 7.68
CA SER A 36 -6.66 -10.34 7.38
C SER A 36 -5.17 -10.48 7.72
N ALA A 37 -4.85 -11.39 8.64
CA ALA A 37 -3.47 -11.70 9.05
C ALA A 37 -2.61 -12.30 7.91
N GLU A 38 -3.22 -12.74 6.80
CA GLU A 38 -2.50 -13.22 5.63
C GLU A 38 -2.17 -12.11 4.63
N ASN A 39 -2.90 -10.98 4.69
CA ASN A 39 -2.89 -9.93 3.66
C ASN A 39 -2.52 -8.53 4.20
N TRP A 40 -2.26 -8.38 5.51
CA TRP A 40 -1.87 -7.12 6.15
C TRP A 40 -0.71 -6.38 5.46
N TRP A 41 0.20 -7.14 4.82
CA TRP A 41 1.36 -6.61 4.08
C TRP A 41 0.98 -5.84 2.81
N GLU A 42 -0.21 -6.07 2.24
CA GLU A 42 -0.72 -5.30 1.09
C GLU A 42 -1.04 -3.87 1.51
N ALA A 43 -1.70 -3.71 2.66
CA ALA A 43 -1.96 -2.42 3.25
C ALA A 43 -0.66 -1.69 3.61
N LEU A 44 0.33 -2.42 4.15
CA LEU A 44 1.65 -1.86 4.45
C LEU A 44 2.33 -1.29 3.18
N ALA A 45 2.27 -2.00 2.05
CA ALA A 45 2.90 -1.56 0.80
C ALA A 45 2.31 -0.23 0.29
N VAL A 46 0.99 -0.06 0.44
CA VAL A 46 0.30 1.19 0.10
C VAL A 46 0.68 2.32 1.06
N CYS A 47 0.77 2.03 2.36
CA CYS A 47 1.16 3.03 3.35
C CYS A 47 2.61 3.50 3.16
N GLU A 48 3.55 2.59 2.91
CA GLU A 48 4.94 2.95 2.61
C GLU A 48 5.04 3.81 1.35
N TYR A 49 4.23 3.52 0.33
CA TYR A 49 4.16 4.37 -0.86
C TYR A 49 3.60 5.76 -0.55
N ALA A 50 2.52 5.84 0.23
CA ALA A 50 1.89 7.11 0.60
C ALA A 50 2.82 8.02 1.40
N LEU A 51 3.62 7.44 2.30
CA LEU A 51 4.63 8.16 3.09
C LEU A 51 5.84 8.62 2.26
N ASP A 52 6.20 7.90 1.19
CA ASP A 52 7.28 8.27 0.26
C ASP A 52 6.90 9.52 -0.56
N THR A 53 5.61 9.71 -0.81
CA THR A 53 5.05 10.86 -1.51
C THR A 53 4.62 11.95 -0.52
N LYS A 54 5.44 12.99 -0.33
CA LYS A 54 5.15 14.15 0.55
C LYS A 54 3.79 14.83 0.32
N GLU A 55 3.16 14.67 -0.84
CA GLU A 55 1.80 15.17 -1.12
C GLU A 55 0.69 14.33 -0.47
N ASP A 56 0.93 13.03 -0.23
CA ASP A 56 -0.04 12.10 0.36
C ASP A 56 0.17 11.91 1.88
N GLU A 57 1.21 12.49 2.50
CA GLU A 57 1.44 12.40 3.96
C GLU A 57 0.22 12.90 4.75
N LYS A 58 -0.32 14.06 4.35
CA LYS A 58 -1.51 14.68 4.97
C LYS A 58 -2.82 13.94 4.69
N LEU A 59 -2.88 13.19 3.58
CA LEU A 59 -4.04 12.39 3.19
C LEU A 59 -4.02 11.00 3.85
N THR A 60 -2.83 10.48 4.15
CA THR A 60 -2.64 9.24 4.91
C THR A 60 -3.11 9.42 6.35
N GLU A 61 -2.90 10.61 6.93
CA GLU A 61 -3.41 10.98 8.25
C GLU A 61 -4.95 11.03 8.32
N ASP A 62 -5.62 11.37 7.22
CA ASP A 62 -7.10 11.45 7.13
C ASP A 62 -7.74 10.07 6.86
N PHE A 63 -6.96 9.09 6.39
CA PHE A 63 -7.42 7.75 6.03
C PHE A 63 -7.41 6.74 7.20
N PHE A 64 -6.55 6.95 8.19
CA PHE A 64 -6.43 6.14 9.42
C PHE A 64 -7.25 6.70 10.57
#